data_AF-A0A1E4JUI9-F1
#
_entry.id   AF-A0A1E4JUI9-F1
#
_cell.length_a   1.000
_cell.length_b   1.000
_cell.length_c   1.000
_cell.angle_alpha   90.00
_cell.angle_beta   90.00
_cell.angle_gamma   90.00
#
_symmetry.space_group_name_H-M   'P 1'
#
loop_
_entity.id
_entity.type
_entity.pdbx_description
1 polymer ?
#
loop_
_entity_poly.entity_id
_entity_poly.type
_entity_poly.pdbx_seq_one_letter_code
_entity_poly.pdbx_strand_id
1 'polypeptide(L)'
;MSQSFKLAQRAFAALLDAAHFDASLAMAGRVRMAALDKLDLARLTRWLAWQALVRNPQALARIERVDQRLAAGVLHARARLPANGRPALSGTPRRTA
;
A
#
# COMPACT_ATOMS: atom_id res chain seq x y z
N MET A 1 10.10 -2.39 -13.75
CA MET A 1 9.84 -1.67 -12.48
C MET A 1 10.76 -0.47 -12.42
N SER A 2 10.23 0.72 -12.12
CA SER A 2 11.04 1.94 -12.00
C SER A 2 11.93 1.92 -10.75
N GLN A 3 12.98 2.75 -10.75
CA GLN A 3 13.85 2.93 -9.59
C GLN A 3 13.09 3.62 -8.44
N SER A 4 12.27 4.63 -8.74
CA SER A 4 11.44 5.34 -7.76
C SER A 4 10.52 4.40 -7.00
N PHE A 5 9.89 3.45 -7.70
CA PHE A 5 9.04 2.44 -7.08
C PHE A 5 9.80 1.56 -6.08
N LYS A 6 10.98 1.06 -6.45
CA LYS A 6 11.82 0.23 -5.56
C LYS A 6 12.24 1.01 -4.31
N LEU A 7 12.58 2.29 -4.47
CA LEU A 7 12.94 3.18 -3.35
C LEU A 7 11.75 3.42 -2.41
N ALA A 8 10.56 3.66 -2.96
CA ALA A 8 9.34 3.81 -2.17
C ALA A 8 9.03 2.52 -1.39
N GLN A 9 9.07 1.36 -2.06
CA GLN A 9 8.88 0.06 -1.38
C GLN A 9 9.85 -0.16 -0.23
N ARG A 10 11.15 0.12 -0.42
CA ARG A 10 12.16 -0.04 0.64
C ARG A 10 11.91 0.89 1.82
N ALA A 11 11.54 2.15 1.56
CA ALA A 11 11.23 3.11 2.62
C ALA A 11 10.00 2.65 3.45
N PHE A 12 8.94 2.22 2.78
CA PHE A 12 7.75 1.70 3.46
C PHE A 12 8.02 0.36 4.16
N ALA A 13 8.83 -0.53 3.60
CA ALA A 13 9.23 -1.77 4.27
C ALA A 13 9.96 -1.45 5.60
N ALA A 14 10.95 -0.57 5.56
CA ALA A 14 11.67 -0.13 6.75
C ALA A 14 10.73 0.48 7.82
N LEU A 15 9.79 1.35 7.42
CA LEU A 15 8.79 1.92 8.33
C LEU A 15 7.90 0.85 8.97
N LEU A 16 7.49 -0.16 8.19
CA LEU A 16 6.62 -1.23 8.68
C LEU A 16 7.37 -2.29 9.49
N ASP A 17 8.68 -2.44 9.29
CA ASP A 17 9.57 -3.36 10.04
C ASP A 17 10.10 -2.76 11.34
N ALA A 18 10.11 -1.43 11.47
CA ALA A 18 10.59 -0.77 12.68
C ALA A 18 9.79 -1.19 13.93
N ALA A 19 10.47 -1.37 15.06
CA ALA A 19 9.83 -1.73 16.34
C ALA A 19 8.80 -0.67 16.78
N HIS A 20 9.14 0.61 16.58
CA HIS A 20 8.30 1.77 16.88
C HIS A 20 8.08 2.61 15.63
N PHE A 21 7.09 3.50 15.68
CA PHE A 21 6.89 4.46 14.59
C PHE A 21 8.04 5.46 14.54
N ASP A 22 8.68 5.57 13.38
CA ASP A 22 9.78 6.51 13.12
C ASP A 22 9.33 7.57 12.10
N ALA A 23 9.32 8.83 12.53
CA ALA A 23 8.91 9.96 11.70
C ALA A 23 9.88 10.23 10.52
N SER A 24 11.17 9.90 10.66
CA SER A 24 12.15 10.02 9.58
C SER A 24 11.86 9.03 8.46
N LEU A 25 11.55 7.78 8.83
CA LEU A 25 11.14 6.76 7.86
C LEU A 25 9.80 7.10 7.19
N ALA A 26 8.86 7.67 7.96
CA ALA A 26 7.59 8.16 7.43
C ALA A 26 7.78 9.27 6.39
N MET A 27 8.64 10.25 6.70
CA MET A 27 8.95 11.35 5.78
C MET A 27 9.69 10.85 4.54
N ALA A 28 10.64 9.93 4.69
CA ALA A 28 11.31 9.29 3.57
C ALA A 28 10.31 8.57 2.64
N GLY A 29 9.36 7.83 3.22
CA GLY A 29 8.27 7.21 2.45
C GLY A 29 7.43 8.23 1.68
N ARG A 30 7.04 9.34 2.33
CA ARG A 30 6.25 10.42 1.72
C ARG A 30 6.98 11.09 0.55
N VAL A 31 8.26 11.41 0.72
CA VAL A 31 9.10 12.01 -0.34
C VAL A 31 9.24 11.07 -1.54
N ARG A 32 9.49 9.77 -1.30
CA ARG A 32 9.61 8.79 -2.39
C ARG A 32 8.28 8.54 -3.10
N MET A 33 7.16 8.62 -2.39
CA MET A 33 5.83 8.51 -2.97
C MET A 33 5.51 9.67 -3.92
N ALA A 34 5.95 10.89 -3.60
CA ALA A 34 5.72 12.07 -4.45
C ALA A 34 6.40 11.96 -5.83
N ALA A 35 7.42 11.12 -5.96
CA ALA A 35 8.14 10.88 -7.21
C ALA A 35 7.55 9.72 -8.05
N LEU A 36 6.44 9.12 -7.63
CA LEU A 36 5.79 8.02 -8.35
C LEU A 36 4.81 8.54 -9.38
N ASP A 37 4.79 7.90 -10.55
CA ASP A 37 3.67 8.06 -11.47
C ASP A 37 2.40 7.33 -10.95
N LYS A 38 1.28 7.53 -11.64
CA LYS A 38 -0.01 6.95 -11.24
C LYS A 38 0.01 5.41 -11.22
N LEU A 39 0.72 4.77 -12.16
CA LEU A 39 0.78 3.31 -12.25
C LEU A 39 1.61 2.73 -11.10
N ASP A 40 2.75 3.34 -10.80
CA ASP A 40 3.62 2.93 -9.71
C ASP A 40 3.01 3.24 -8.35
N LEU A 41 2.27 4.34 -8.20
CA LEU A 41 1.48 4.60 -6.99
C LEU A 41 0.38 3.54 -6.79
N ALA A 42 -0.32 3.14 -7.85
CA ALA A 42 -1.33 2.08 -7.78
C ALA A 42 -0.71 0.73 -7.41
N ARG A 43 0.45 0.39 -7.99
CA ARG A 43 1.24 -0.80 -7.62
C ARG A 43 1.68 -0.74 -6.16
N LEU A 44 2.12 0.42 -5.68
CA LEU A 44 2.61 0.59 -4.30
C LEU A 44 1.45 0.40 -3.34
N THR A 45 0.30 1.00 -3.63
CA THR A 45 -0.94 0.88 -2.85
C THR A 45 -1.37 -0.59 -2.75
N ARG A 46 -1.35 -1.34 -3.86
CA ARG A 46 -1.69 -2.77 -3.85
C ARG A 46 -0.67 -3.61 -3.08
N TRP A 47 0.61 -3.28 -3.18
CA TRP A 47 1.65 -3.94 -2.39
C TRP A 47 1.48 -3.66 -0.90
N LEU A 48 1.22 -2.41 -0.50
CA LEU A 48 0.95 -2.02 0.88
C LEU A 48 -0.32 -2.67 1.44
N ALA A 49 -1.35 -2.90 0.62
CA ALA A 49 -2.53 -3.63 1.04
C ALA A 49 -2.20 -5.08 1.43
N TRP A 50 -1.33 -5.74 0.68
CA TRP A 50 -0.82 -7.06 1.06
C TRP A 50 0.04 -7.00 2.32
N GLN A 51 0.91 -5.99 2.45
CA GLN A 51 1.70 -5.81 3.65
C GLN A 51 0.80 -5.59 4.88
N ALA A 52 -0.25 -4.77 4.78
CA ALA A 52 -1.21 -4.53 5.85
C ALA A 52 -2.11 -5.74 6.16
N LEU A 53 -2.24 -6.69 5.24
CA LEU A 53 -2.96 -7.94 5.47
C LEU A 53 -2.09 -8.98 6.18
N VAL A 54 -0.82 -9.11 5.78
CA VAL A 54 0.09 -10.18 6.26
C VAL A 54 0.88 -9.76 7.50
N ARG A 55 1.16 -8.46 7.68
CA ARG A 55 1.96 -7.94 8.79
C ARG A 55 1.10 -7.57 10.01
N ASN A 56 1.79 -7.09 11.04
CA ASN A 56 1.28 -6.58 12.31
C ASN A 56 0.02 -5.68 12.14
N PRO A 57 -0.99 -5.79 13.02
CA PRO A 57 -2.21 -4.97 13.01
C PRO A 57 -1.96 -3.45 12.95
N GLN A 58 -0.79 -2.98 13.41
CA GLN A 58 -0.41 -1.56 13.36
C GLN A 58 -0.03 -1.04 11.97
N ALA A 59 0.16 -1.91 10.96
CA ALA A 59 0.66 -1.50 9.65
C ALA A 59 -0.21 -0.42 8.99
N LEU A 60 -1.53 -0.56 9.04
CA LEU A 60 -2.45 0.44 8.47
C LEU A 60 -2.37 1.78 9.20
N ALA A 61 -2.34 1.76 10.54
CA ALA A 61 -2.22 2.98 11.35
C ALA A 61 -0.90 3.72 11.09
N ARG A 62 0.19 3.00 10.82
CA ARG A 62 1.48 3.60 10.43
C ARG A 62 1.41 4.25 9.06
N ILE A 63 0.73 3.62 8.09
CA ILE A 63 0.50 4.19 6.75
C ILE A 63 -0.38 5.44 6.85
N GLU A 64 -1.41 5.43 7.69
CA GLU A 64 -2.30 6.57 7.93
C GLU A 64 -1.56 7.80 8.47
N ARG A 65 -0.58 7.60 9.37
CA ARG A 65 0.30 8.66 9.86
C ARG A 65 1.21 9.25 8.77
N VAL A 66 1.55 8.46 7.75
CA VAL A 66 2.32 8.97 6.59
C VAL A 66 1.43 9.80 5.70
N ASP A 67 0.29 9.24 5.29
CA ASP A 67 -0.67 9.89 4.42
C ASP A 67 -2.07 9.23 4.49
N GLN A 68 -3.08 10.02 4.85
CA GLN A 68 -4.47 9.54 4.99
C GLN A 68 -5.07 9.05 3.66
N ARG A 69 -4.75 9.70 2.53
CA ARG A 69 -5.29 9.31 1.22
C ARG A 69 -4.69 7.99 0.77
N LEU A 70 -3.39 7.80 1.01
CA LEU A 70 -2.74 6.51 0.79
C LEU A 70 -3.39 5.42 1.64
N ALA A 71 -3.62 5.67 2.93
CA ALA A 71 -4.26 4.69 3.82
C ALA A 71 -5.67 4.30 3.35
N ALA A 72 -6.48 5.26 2.90
CA ALA A 72 -7.79 4.99 2.31
C ALA A 72 -7.67 4.11 1.05
N GLY A 73 -6.71 4.41 0.17
CA GLY A 73 -6.41 3.59 -1.01
C GLY A 73 -5.95 2.18 -0.67
N VAL A 74 -5.11 2.03 0.37
CA VAL A 74 -4.63 0.74 0.89
C VAL A 74 -5.79 -0.06 1.47
N LEU A 75 -6.68 0.55 2.24
CA LEU A 75 -7.86 -0.11 2.81
C LEU A 75 -8.80 -0.59 1.68
N HIS A 76 -9.06 0.26 0.69
CA HIS A 76 -9.85 -0.10 -0.49
C HIS A 76 -9.22 -1.26 -1.27
N ALA A 77 -7.90 -1.23 -1.49
CA ALA A 77 -7.18 -2.30 -2.17
C ALA A 77 -7.16 -3.59 -1.34
N ARG A 78 -7.09 -3.49 -0.01
CA ARG A 78 -7.13 -4.63 0.93
C ARG A 78 -8.46 -5.35 0.89
N ALA A 79 -9.57 -4.62 0.82
CA ALA A 79 -10.91 -5.22 0.69
C ALA A 79 -11.09 -6.06 -0.60
N ARG A 80 -10.25 -5.82 -1.61
CA ARG A 80 -10.23 -6.56 -2.88
C ARG A 80 -9.17 -7.67 -2.93
N LEU A 81 -8.48 -7.93 -1.83
CA LEU A 81 -7.54 -9.04 -1.74
C LEU A 81 -8.29 -10.36 -1.54
N PRO A 82 -7.80 -11.47 -2.11
CA PRO A 82 -8.37 -12.78 -1.89
C PRO A 82 -8.14 -13.18 -0.43
N ALA A 83 -9.17 -13.09 0.42
CA ALA A 83 -9.04 -13.34 1.84
C ALA A 83 -8.69 -14.80 2.20
N ASN A 84 -8.90 -15.76 1.27
CA ASN A 84 -8.71 -17.20 1.51
C ASN A 84 -8.24 -17.95 0.25
N GLY A 85 -7.30 -17.38 -0.51
CA GLY A 85 -6.79 -18.01 -1.75
C GLY A 85 -7.76 -18.03 -2.93
N ARG A 86 -8.99 -17.53 -2.77
CA ARG A 86 -9.94 -17.32 -3.87
C ARG A 86 -9.86 -15.89 -4.36
N PRO A 87 -9.51 -15.63 -5.65
CA PRO A 87 -9.51 -14.28 -6.19
C PRO A 87 -10.86 -13.62 -5.87
N ALA A 88 -10.82 -12.39 -5.32
CA ALA A 88 -12.01 -11.57 -5.20
C ALA A 88 -12.59 -11.49 -6.62
N LEU A 89 -13.74 -12.14 -6.84
CA LEU A 89 -14.41 -12.18 -8.12
C LEU A 89 -14.65 -10.74 -8.54
N SER A 90 -13.82 -10.22 -9.44
CA SER A 90 -14.05 -8.96 -10.12
C SER A 90 -15.49 -9.03 -10.62
N GLY A 91 -16.30 -8.08 -10.19
CA GLY A 91 -17.74 -8.06 -10.42
C GLY A 91 -18.07 -8.44 -11.86
N THR A 92 -19.09 -9.26 -12.01
CA THR A 92 -19.70 -9.67 -13.27
C THR A 92 -19.60 -8.55 -14.30
N PRO A 93 -18.95 -8.75 -15.46
CA PRO A 93 -19.06 -7.78 -16.54
C PRO A 93 -20.55 -7.65 -16.85
N ARG A 94 -21.10 -6.46 -16.63
CA ARG A 94 -22.46 -6.13 -17.02
C ARG A 94 -22.52 -6.29 -18.54
N ARG A 95 -23.00 -7.45 -18.99
CA ARG A 95 -23.32 -7.73 -20.39
C ARG A 95 -24.49 -6.81 -20.73
N THR A 96 -24.21 -5.70 -21.40
CA THR A 96 -25.23 -5.00 -22.18
C THR A 96 -25.48 -5.86 -23.40
N ALA A 97 -26.63 -6.51 -23.42
CA ALA A 97 -27.27 -7.03 -24.63
C ALA A 97 -28.42 -6.08 -24.96
#